data_AF-A0A7C6QYP1-F1
#
_entry.id   AF-A0A7C6QYP1-F1
#
_cell.length_a   1.000
_cell.length_b   1.000
_cell.length_c   1.000
_cell.angle_alpha   90.00
_cell.angle_beta   90.00
_cell.angle_gamma   90.00
#
_symmetry.space_group_name_H-M   'P 1'
#
loop_
_entity.id
_entity.type
_entity.pdbx_description
1 polymer ?
#
loop_
_entity_poly.entity_id
_entity_poly.type
_entity_poly.pdbx_seq_one_letter_code
_entity_poly.pdbx_strand_id
1 'polypeptide(L)'
;MLIGLVIILLLILTLPFLVKKVENNMELFLLVMGLLATICSGVINNSLIVGILKNHLLYMITAAVLFSGILFKILQGRIKRVLDIVLRFIPLKVFIFLMVIALGLMSSMITAIVAALVLVEIISNLPMRRSDKIRTVVVACFAIGLGAVLTPIGEPLSTIVVSRLEQDFWYLAEEMGMLIIPGIVAMGLLGGIMIRRGTPEIDDDVHHQETESYSEILLRSAKVFVFILALEFLGAGFKPVIDKYLIHLDSKVLYPINMLSAVLDNATLAAAEISHKMNSTQIGAILMGLLISGGMLIPGNIPNIISANKLKISSQEWAWHGMPLGLVMIAIYYLVLFVI
;
A
#
# COMPACT_ATOMS: atom_id res chain seq x y z
N MET A 1 -16.05 8.58 23.73
CA MET A 1 -15.68 8.56 22.29
C MET A 1 -14.17 8.66 22.08
N LEU A 2 -13.54 9.82 22.26
CA LEU A 2 -12.12 10.05 21.89
C LEU A 2 -11.14 9.06 22.54
N ILE A 3 -11.22 8.87 23.86
CA ILE A 3 -10.35 7.93 24.60
C ILE A 3 -10.46 6.51 24.03
N GLY A 4 -11.68 6.05 23.71
CA GLY A 4 -11.90 4.73 23.13
C GLY A 4 -11.25 4.58 21.74
N LEU A 5 -11.36 5.60 20.89
CA LEU A 5 -10.73 5.59 19.56
C LEU A 5 -9.20 5.65 19.64
N VAL A 6 -8.64 6.41 20.59
CA VAL A 6 -7.20 6.43 20.85
C VAL A 6 -6.71 5.06 21.33
N ILE A 7 -7.44 4.39 22.23
CA ILE A 7 -7.11 3.03 22.66
C ILE A 7 -7.15 2.07 21.47
N ILE A 8 -8.21 2.13 20.63
CA ILE A 8 -8.33 1.30 19.44
C ILE A 8 -7.14 1.51 18.50
N LEU A 9 -6.75 2.76 18.24
CA LEU A 9 -5.60 3.10 17.42
C LEU A 9 -4.29 2.52 17.97
N LEU A 10 -4.06 2.67 19.28
CA LEU A 10 -2.88 2.10 19.95
C LEU A 10 -2.86 0.57 19.86
N LEU A 11 -4.01 -0.08 20.00
CA LEU A 11 -4.12 -1.53 19.88
C LEU A 11 -3.80 -2.00 18.46
N ILE A 12 -4.27 -1.29 17.42
CA ILE A 12 -3.94 -1.62 16.03
C ILE A 12 -2.44 -1.42 15.75
N LEU A 13 -1.83 -0.38 16.32
CA LEU A 13 -0.40 -0.09 16.15
C LEU A 13 0.51 -1.11 16.85
N THR A 14 0.06 -1.74 17.93
CA THR A 14 0.95 -2.54 18.80
C THR A 14 0.67 -4.03 18.75
N LEU A 15 -0.59 -4.47 18.76
CA LEU A 15 -0.95 -5.89 18.86
C LEU A 15 -0.44 -6.76 17.70
N PRO A 16 -0.42 -6.32 16.43
CA PRO A 16 0.17 -7.10 15.33
C PRO A 16 1.62 -7.50 15.56
N PHE A 17 2.37 -6.74 16.35
CA PHE A 17 3.78 -7.00 16.64
C PHE A 17 3.99 -7.77 17.95
N LEU A 18 2.99 -7.79 18.84
CA LEU A 18 3.08 -8.41 20.16
C LEU A 18 2.40 -9.79 20.20
N VAL A 19 1.38 -10.03 19.37
CA VAL A 19 0.55 -11.24 19.45
C VAL A 19 0.50 -11.95 18.10
N LYS A 20 1.16 -13.12 18.02
CA LYS A 20 1.25 -13.92 16.79
C LYS A 20 -0.10 -14.37 16.24
N LYS A 21 -1.09 -14.56 17.11
CA LYS A 21 -2.48 -14.87 16.68
C LYS A 21 -3.13 -13.69 15.94
N VAL A 22 -2.82 -12.46 16.35
CA VAL A 22 -3.25 -11.23 15.69
C VAL A 22 -2.53 -11.08 14.35
N GLU A 23 -1.21 -11.25 14.34
CA GLU A 23 -0.39 -11.20 13.11
C GLU A 23 -0.86 -12.20 12.04
N ASN A 24 -1.23 -13.42 12.44
CA ASN A 24 -1.71 -14.45 11.51
C ASN A 24 -3.15 -14.21 11.01
N ASN A 25 -3.93 -13.34 11.67
CA ASN A 25 -5.34 -13.08 11.38
C ASN A 25 -5.61 -11.57 11.32
N MET A 26 -4.71 -10.82 10.67
CA MET A 26 -4.78 -9.35 10.60
C MET A 26 -6.10 -8.87 10.03
N GLU A 27 -6.65 -9.56 9.04
CA GLU A 27 -7.92 -9.23 8.39
C GLU A 27 -9.06 -9.22 9.41
N LEU A 28 -9.17 -10.28 10.21
CA LEU A 28 -10.22 -10.42 11.22
C LEU A 28 -9.99 -9.45 12.39
N PHE A 29 -8.73 -9.28 12.81
CA PHE A 29 -8.38 -8.34 13.86
C PHE A 29 -8.79 -6.92 13.47
N LEU A 30 -8.40 -6.44 12.29
CA LEU A 30 -8.77 -5.12 11.80
C LEU A 30 -10.28 -4.98 11.67
N LEU A 31 -11.00 -6.03 11.24
CA LEU A 31 -12.46 -5.98 11.14
C LEU A 31 -13.10 -5.76 12.51
N VAL A 32 -12.64 -6.48 13.53
CA VAL A 32 -13.11 -6.31 14.91
C VAL A 32 -12.80 -4.91 15.42
N MET A 33 -11.57 -4.40 15.20
CA MET A 33 -11.19 -3.06 15.62
C MET A 33 -11.99 -1.97 14.88
N GLY A 34 -12.27 -2.16 13.59
CA GLY A 34 -13.12 -1.26 12.79
C GLY A 34 -14.55 -1.22 13.30
N LEU A 35 -15.16 -2.38 13.58
CA LEU A 35 -16.48 -2.45 14.19
C LEU A 35 -16.51 -1.75 15.55
N LEU A 36 -15.54 -2.02 16.42
CA LEU A 36 -15.41 -1.32 17.71
C LEU A 36 -15.25 0.19 17.53
N ALA A 37 -14.49 0.64 16.52
CA ALA A 37 -14.33 2.07 16.21
C ALA A 37 -15.68 2.70 15.82
N THR A 38 -16.48 2.05 14.97
CA THR A 38 -17.80 2.56 14.58
C THR A 38 -18.80 2.59 15.74
N ILE A 39 -18.73 1.64 16.66
CA ILE A 39 -19.55 1.62 17.89
C ILE A 39 -19.11 2.74 18.84
N CYS A 40 -17.80 2.87 19.11
CA CYS A 40 -17.27 3.89 20.00
C CYS A 40 -17.48 5.33 19.51
N SER A 41 -17.52 5.52 18.19
CA SER A 41 -17.80 6.80 17.53
C SER A 41 -19.31 7.08 17.35
N GLY A 42 -20.17 6.08 17.58
CA GLY A 42 -21.62 6.23 17.45
C GLY A 42 -22.11 6.38 16.01
N VAL A 43 -21.30 6.02 15.01
CA VAL A 43 -21.66 6.14 13.58
C VAL A 43 -22.32 4.87 13.03
N ILE A 44 -22.30 3.78 13.79
CA ILE A 44 -22.87 2.49 13.34
C ILE A 44 -24.38 2.61 13.13
N ASN A 45 -24.82 2.38 11.89
CA ASN A 45 -26.23 2.32 11.51
C ASN A 45 -26.39 1.46 10.26
N ASN A 46 -27.64 1.12 9.93
CA ASN A 46 -27.94 0.26 8.78
C ASN A 46 -27.52 0.90 7.45
N SER A 47 -27.61 2.23 7.33
CA SER A 47 -27.19 2.94 6.12
C SER A 47 -25.68 2.87 5.88
N LEU A 48 -24.86 2.91 6.93
CA LEU A 48 -23.41 2.74 6.86
C LEU A 48 -23.05 1.33 6.38
N ILE A 49 -23.63 0.31 7.01
CA ILE A 49 -23.37 -1.10 6.64
C ILE A 49 -23.75 -1.34 5.17
N VAL A 50 -24.96 -0.90 4.77
CA VAL A 50 -25.42 -1.02 3.38
C VAL A 50 -24.56 -0.18 2.44
N GLY A 51 -24.09 1.00 2.86
CA GLY A 51 -23.21 1.85 2.07
C GLY A 51 -21.86 1.18 1.78
N ILE A 52 -21.21 0.64 2.81
CA ILE A 52 -19.94 -0.09 2.68
C ILE A 52 -20.12 -1.34 1.80
N LEU A 53 -21.17 -2.12 2.02
CA LEU A 53 -21.45 -3.31 1.20
C LEU A 53 -21.91 -2.98 -0.24
N LYS A 54 -22.29 -1.73 -0.53
CA LYS A 54 -22.54 -1.28 -1.91
C LYS A 54 -21.32 -0.63 -2.55
N ASN A 55 -20.22 -0.48 -1.82
CA ASN A 55 -19.00 0.11 -2.35
C ASN A 55 -18.42 -0.81 -3.44
N HIS A 56 -18.45 -0.32 -4.69
CA HIS A 56 -17.97 -1.07 -5.84
C HIS A 56 -16.48 -1.39 -5.77
N LEU A 57 -15.68 -0.55 -5.10
CA LEU A 57 -14.23 -0.74 -4.94
C LEU A 57 -13.92 -2.04 -4.21
N LEU A 58 -14.70 -2.37 -3.17
CA LEU A 58 -14.57 -3.62 -2.41
C LEU A 58 -14.61 -4.85 -3.32
N TYR A 59 -15.57 -4.88 -4.24
CA TYR A 59 -15.75 -5.98 -5.18
C TYR A 59 -14.73 -5.95 -6.32
N MET A 60 -14.37 -4.78 -6.83
CA MET A 60 -13.37 -4.64 -7.89
C MET A 60 -12.00 -5.13 -7.46
N ILE A 61 -11.52 -4.74 -6.28
CA ILE A 61 -10.21 -5.17 -5.77
C ILE A 61 -10.21 -6.69 -5.53
N THR A 62 -11.25 -7.20 -4.88
CA THR A 62 -11.39 -8.64 -4.61
C THR A 62 -11.42 -9.45 -5.91
N ALA A 63 -12.16 -8.98 -6.91
CA ALA A 63 -12.22 -9.60 -8.23
C ALA A 63 -10.86 -9.53 -8.94
N ALA A 64 -10.17 -8.39 -8.92
CA ALA A 64 -8.86 -8.23 -9.53
C ALA A 64 -7.84 -9.22 -8.93
N VAL A 65 -7.82 -9.40 -7.60
CA VAL A 65 -6.96 -10.39 -6.93
C VAL A 65 -7.33 -11.82 -7.34
N LEU A 66 -8.62 -12.15 -7.41
CA LEU A 66 -9.09 -13.47 -7.82
C LEU A 66 -8.71 -13.78 -9.28
N PHE A 67 -9.07 -12.90 -10.21
CA PHE A 67 -8.78 -13.05 -11.64
C PHE A 67 -7.28 -13.11 -11.89
N SER A 68 -6.51 -12.26 -11.21
CA SER A 68 -5.06 -12.27 -11.35
C SER A 68 -4.43 -13.53 -10.80
N GLY A 69 -4.92 -14.08 -9.67
CA GLY A 69 -4.47 -15.36 -9.16
C GLY A 69 -4.67 -16.50 -10.16
N ILE A 70 -5.83 -16.53 -10.82
CA ILE A 70 -6.14 -17.51 -11.87
C ILE A 70 -5.27 -17.28 -13.12
N LEU A 71 -5.20 -16.05 -13.60
CA LEU A 71 -4.42 -15.68 -14.79
C LEU A 71 -2.94 -16.05 -14.62
N PHE A 72 -2.37 -15.77 -13.45
CA PHE A 72 -0.97 -16.10 -13.19
C PHE A 72 -0.71 -17.59 -13.04
N LYS A 73 -1.62 -18.34 -12.42
CA LYS A 73 -1.54 -19.81 -12.42
C LYS A 73 -1.40 -20.37 -13.85
N ILE A 74 -2.12 -19.78 -14.81
CA ILE A 74 -2.06 -20.19 -16.22
C ILE A 74 -0.76 -19.69 -16.90
N LEU A 75 -0.29 -18.50 -16.55
CA LEU A 75 0.85 -17.84 -17.21
C LEU A 75 2.23 -18.12 -16.56
N GLN A 76 2.30 -18.75 -15.39
CA GLN A 76 3.53 -18.93 -14.60
C GLN A 76 4.70 -19.49 -15.44
N GLY A 77 4.44 -20.54 -16.23
CA GLY A 77 5.46 -21.15 -17.10
C GLY A 77 5.91 -20.28 -18.28
N ARG A 78 5.12 -19.29 -18.70
CA ARG A 78 5.53 -18.29 -19.71
C ARG A 78 6.36 -17.19 -19.06
N ILE A 79 5.93 -16.69 -17.90
CA ILE A 79 6.60 -15.60 -17.19
C ILE A 79 8.02 -16.03 -16.78
N LYS A 80 8.16 -17.24 -16.22
CA LYS A 80 9.48 -17.80 -15.87
C LYS A 80 10.43 -17.84 -17.06
N ARG A 81 9.97 -18.33 -18.22
CA ARG A 81 10.79 -18.37 -19.45
C ARG A 81 11.21 -16.98 -19.93
N VAL A 82 10.31 -16.00 -19.88
CA VAL A 82 10.62 -14.62 -20.28
C VAL A 82 11.66 -14.03 -19.33
N LEU A 83 11.51 -14.22 -18.02
CA LEU A 83 12.47 -13.74 -17.02
C LEU A 83 13.85 -14.39 -17.21
N ASP A 84 13.90 -15.71 -17.45
CA ASP A 84 15.15 -16.43 -17.70
C ASP A 84 15.87 -15.91 -18.95
N ILE A 85 15.13 -15.51 -19.99
CA ILE A 85 15.71 -14.91 -21.20
C ILE A 85 16.25 -13.51 -20.87
N VAL A 86 15.46 -12.65 -20.23
CA VAL A 86 15.86 -11.27 -19.92
C VAL A 86 17.10 -11.23 -19.02
N LEU A 87 17.14 -12.09 -17.99
CA LEU A 87 18.25 -12.14 -17.03
C LEU A 87 19.56 -12.70 -17.62
N ARG A 88 19.53 -13.30 -18.83
CA ARG A 88 20.78 -13.63 -19.56
C ARG A 88 21.46 -12.39 -20.15
N PHE A 89 20.69 -11.35 -20.45
CA PHE A 89 21.19 -10.13 -21.08
C PHE A 89 21.38 -8.98 -20.10
N ILE A 90 20.61 -8.95 -19.00
CA ILE A 90 20.60 -7.84 -18.05
C ILE A 90 20.94 -8.35 -16.64
N PRO A 91 21.92 -7.74 -15.94
CA PRO A 91 22.21 -8.08 -14.56
C PRO A 91 21.00 -7.87 -13.65
N LEU A 92 20.77 -8.76 -12.68
CA LEU A 92 19.62 -8.72 -11.76
C LEU A 92 19.42 -7.35 -11.09
N LYS A 93 20.51 -6.66 -10.71
CA LYS A 93 20.47 -5.32 -10.12
C LYS A 93 19.85 -4.28 -11.07
N VAL A 94 20.24 -4.33 -12.34
CA VAL A 94 19.73 -3.43 -13.37
C VAL A 94 18.29 -3.78 -13.71
N PHE A 95 17.96 -5.08 -13.77
CA PHE A 95 16.59 -5.53 -13.96
C PHE A 95 15.66 -4.99 -12.86
N ILE A 96 16.05 -5.11 -11.58
CA ILE A 96 15.23 -4.60 -10.47
C ILE A 96 15.13 -3.07 -10.49
N PHE A 97 16.24 -2.36 -10.76
CA PHE A 97 16.23 -0.91 -10.94
C PHE A 97 15.18 -0.47 -11.98
N LEU A 98 15.22 -1.07 -13.17
CA LEU A 98 14.29 -0.74 -14.25
C LEU A 98 12.86 -1.17 -13.92
N MET A 99 12.67 -2.35 -13.33
CA MET A 99 11.36 -2.87 -12.95
C MET A 99 10.66 -1.96 -11.94
N VAL A 100 11.36 -1.51 -10.90
CA VAL A 100 10.79 -0.61 -9.87
C VAL A 100 10.36 0.72 -10.50
N ILE A 101 11.19 1.31 -11.36
CA ILE A 101 10.85 2.57 -12.03
C ILE A 101 9.68 2.38 -12.98
N ALA A 102 9.71 1.33 -13.81
CA ALA A 102 8.67 1.07 -14.78
C ALA A 102 7.31 0.82 -14.09
N LEU A 103 7.27 -0.05 -13.08
CA LEU A 103 6.04 -0.32 -12.34
C LEU A 103 5.56 0.89 -11.54
N GLY A 104 6.48 1.69 -10.98
CA GLY A 104 6.17 2.94 -10.32
C GLY A 104 5.49 3.93 -11.26
N LEU A 105 6.07 4.23 -12.42
CA LEU A 105 5.48 5.19 -13.36
C LEU A 105 4.20 4.66 -14.01
N MET A 106 4.18 3.38 -14.39
CA MET A 106 3.03 2.76 -15.05
C MET A 106 1.83 2.58 -14.14
N SER A 107 1.99 2.55 -12.81
CA SER A 107 0.87 2.38 -11.88
C SER A 107 -0.18 3.49 -12.00
N SER A 108 0.24 4.69 -12.42
CA SER A 108 -0.64 5.81 -12.76
C SER A 108 -1.54 5.57 -13.98
N MET A 109 -1.19 4.65 -14.87
CA MET A 109 -1.94 4.36 -16.10
C MET A 109 -2.81 3.10 -15.96
N ILE A 110 -2.35 2.11 -15.19
CA ILE A 110 -2.99 0.79 -15.12
C ILE A 110 -3.68 0.50 -13.78
N THR A 111 -3.39 1.25 -12.71
CA THR A 111 -3.71 1.02 -11.28
C THR A 111 -2.57 0.41 -10.45
N ALA A 112 -2.51 0.81 -9.18
CA ALA A 112 -1.62 0.24 -8.17
C ALA A 112 -1.86 -1.27 -7.96
N ILE A 113 -3.12 -1.71 -8.11
CA ILE A 113 -3.53 -3.11 -7.99
C ILE A 113 -2.84 -3.96 -9.06
N VAL A 114 -3.01 -3.57 -10.33
CA VAL A 114 -2.41 -4.32 -11.45
C VAL A 114 -0.88 -4.28 -11.38
N ALA A 115 -0.29 -3.13 -11.03
CA ALA A 115 1.16 -3.02 -10.87
C ALA A 115 1.71 -3.94 -9.76
N ALA A 116 1.05 -4.02 -8.60
CA ALA A 116 1.45 -4.90 -7.50
C ALA A 116 1.31 -6.38 -7.86
N LEU A 117 0.26 -6.74 -8.59
CA LEU A 117 0.06 -8.10 -9.09
C LEU A 117 1.19 -8.52 -10.03
N VAL A 118 1.59 -7.65 -10.96
CA VAL A 118 2.74 -7.89 -11.84
C VAL A 118 4.04 -7.98 -11.04
N LEU A 119 4.26 -7.08 -10.08
CA LEU A 119 5.44 -7.09 -9.21
C LEU A 119 5.61 -8.45 -8.52
N VAL A 120 4.56 -8.91 -7.83
CA VAL A 120 4.60 -10.14 -7.04
C VAL A 120 4.93 -11.34 -7.91
N GLU A 121 4.36 -11.40 -9.11
CA GLU A 121 4.62 -12.51 -10.02
C GLU A 121 6.06 -12.52 -10.51
N ILE A 122 6.60 -11.35 -10.85
CA ILE A 122 8.02 -11.22 -11.22
C ILE A 122 8.89 -11.69 -10.04
N ILE A 123 8.70 -11.13 -8.85
CA ILE A 123 9.50 -11.43 -7.65
C ILE A 123 9.43 -12.91 -7.26
N SER A 124 8.26 -13.54 -7.41
CA SER A 124 8.07 -14.96 -7.10
C SER A 124 8.98 -15.85 -7.94
N ASN A 125 9.21 -15.48 -9.20
CA ASN A 125 10.01 -16.24 -10.16
C ASN A 125 11.49 -15.80 -10.22
N LEU A 126 11.88 -14.69 -9.59
CA LEU A 126 13.28 -14.26 -9.55
C LEU A 126 14.15 -15.16 -8.65
N PRO A 127 15.41 -15.45 -9.05
CA PRO A 127 16.34 -16.27 -8.27
C PRO A 127 16.99 -15.45 -7.14
N MET A 128 16.20 -15.11 -6.12
CA MET A 128 16.62 -14.29 -4.98
C MET A 128 16.31 -14.96 -3.65
N ARG A 129 17.11 -14.65 -2.62
CA ARG A 129 16.82 -15.05 -1.25
C ARG A 129 15.53 -14.37 -0.76
N ARG A 130 14.80 -15.02 0.14
CA ARG A 130 13.55 -14.48 0.70
C ARG A 130 13.70 -13.06 1.26
N SER A 131 14.78 -12.80 2.00
CA SER A 131 15.06 -11.46 2.57
C SER A 131 15.27 -10.38 1.49
N ASP A 132 15.90 -10.72 0.36
CA ASP A 132 16.08 -9.79 -0.77
C ASP A 132 14.78 -9.60 -1.55
N LYS A 133 13.95 -10.65 -1.68
CA LYS A 133 12.59 -10.53 -2.23
C LYS A 133 11.73 -9.56 -1.42
N ILE A 134 11.68 -9.73 -0.09
CA ILE A 134 10.90 -8.86 0.81
C ILE A 134 11.38 -7.40 0.70
N ARG A 135 12.70 -7.15 0.77
CA ARG A 135 13.26 -5.81 0.60
C ARG A 135 12.86 -5.18 -0.73
N THR A 136 13.01 -5.92 -1.82
CA THR A 136 12.67 -5.43 -3.18
C THR A 136 11.18 -5.12 -3.29
N VAL A 137 10.32 -5.97 -2.73
CA VAL A 137 8.87 -5.78 -2.75
C VAL A 137 8.46 -4.53 -2.00
N VAL A 138 8.97 -4.33 -0.79
CA VAL A 138 8.68 -3.12 0.00
C VAL A 138 9.06 -1.88 -0.80
N VAL A 139 10.30 -1.83 -1.33
CA VAL A 139 10.80 -0.72 -2.14
C VAL A 139 9.95 -0.47 -3.39
N ALA A 140 9.58 -1.53 -4.09
CA ALA A 140 8.74 -1.44 -5.27
C ALA A 140 7.31 -0.98 -4.94
N CYS A 141 6.73 -1.41 -3.81
CA CYS A 141 5.42 -0.97 -3.38
C CYS A 141 5.39 0.52 -2.99
N PHE A 142 6.45 1.04 -2.38
CA PHE A 142 6.62 2.48 -2.20
C PHE A 142 6.62 3.22 -3.55
N ALA A 143 7.36 2.72 -4.54
CA ALA A 143 7.39 3.33 -5.87
C ALA A 143 6.04 3.26 -6.59
N ILE A 144 5.34 2.11 -6.50
CA ILE A 144 4.00 1.92 -7.06
C ILE A 144 2.99 2.87 -6.41
N GLY A 145 3.00 2.99 -5.08
CA GLY A 145 2.14 3.90 -4.33
C GLY A 145 2.40 5.36 -4.70
N LEU A 146 3.68 5.77 -4.72
CA LEU A 146 4.06 7.12 -5.16
C LEU A 146 3.58 7.41 -6.58
N GLY A 147 3.74 6.49 -7.53
CA GLY A 147 3.33 6.73 -8.90
C GLY A 147 1.82 6.65 -9.13
N ALA A 148 1.09 5.83 -8.37
CA ALA A 148 -0.33 5.61 -8.57
C ALA A 148 -1.13 6.91 -8.38
N VAL A 149 -0.68 7.78 -7.50
CA VAL A 149 -1.36 9.05 -7.23
C VAL A 149 -1.33 10.04 -8.40
N LEU A 150 -0.43 9.87 -9.39
CA LEU A 150 -0.24 10.83 -10.48
C LEU A 150 -1.49 11.00 -11.36
N THR A 151 -2.41 10.03 -11.37
CA THR A 151 -3.72 10.19 -12.01
C THR A 151 -4.83 9.60 -11.14
N PRO A 152 -6.10 10.01 -11.33
CA PRO A 152 -7.25 9.40 -10.68
C PRO A 152 -7.36 7.88 -10.88
N ILE A 153 -6.87 7.35 -12.00
CA ILE A 153 -6.99 5.93 -12.32
C ILE A 153 -6.12 5.07 -11.39
N GLY A 154 -4.99 5.61 -10.92
CA GLY A 154 -3.98 4.80 -10.26
C GLY A 154 -4.41 4.20 -8.93
N GLU A 155 -5.09 4.96 -8.07
CA GLU A 155 -5.58 4.47 -6.77
C GLU A 155 -6.80 5.24 -6.25
N PRO A 156 -7.54 4.71 -5.24
CA PRO A 156 -8.68 5.39 -4.66
C PRO A 156 -8.35 6.76 -4.07
N LEU A 157 -7.16 6.93 -3.46
CA LEU A 157 -6.74 8.21 -2.90
C LEU A 157 -6.72 9.32 -3.98
N SER A 158 -6.12 9.09 -5.14
CA SER A 158 -6.05 10.10 -6.21
C SER A 158 -7.43 10.40 -6.80
N THR A 159 -8.29 9.38 -6.95
CA THR A 159 -9.70 9.57 -7.34
C THR A 159 -10.42 10.48 -6.35
N ILE A 160 -10.30 10.22 -5.05
CA ILE A 160 -10.96 10.99 -4.00
C ILE A 160 -10.47 12.43 -4.03
N VAL A 161 -9.17 12.66 -4.12
CA VAL A 161 -8.57 14.00 -4.10
C VAL A 161 -9.06 14.83 -5.29
N VAL A 162 -9.00 14.28 -6.51
CA VAL A 162 -9.45 14.98 -7.72
C VAL A 162 -10.95 15.26 -7.67
N SER A 163 -11.76 14.30 -7.22
CA SER A 163 -13.20 14.51 -7.03
C SER A 163 -13.52 15.52 -5.92
N ARG A 164 -12.74 15.55 -4.84
CA ARG A 164 -12.94 16.46 -3.69
C ARG A 164 -12.51 17.88 -3.97
N LEU A 165 -11.55 18.08 -4.86
CA LEU A 165 -11.04 19.39 -5.23
C LEU A 165 -11.70 19.91 -6.52
N GLU A 166 -12.57 19.11 -7.14
CA GLU A 166 -13.22 19.37 -8.43
C GLU A 166 -12.20 19.76 -9.51
N GLN A 167 -11.08 19.03 -9.55
CA GLN A 167 -9.96 19.30 -10.46
C GLN A 167 -9.99 18.40 -11.69
N ASP A 168 -9.17 18.74 -12.68
CA ASP A 168 -9.00 17.97 -13.90
C ASP A 168 -8.15 16.71 -13.68
N PHE A 169 -8.21 15.79 -14.64
CA PHE A 169 -7.53 14.50 -14.62
C PHE A 169 -6.01 14.59 -14.38
N TRP A 170 -5.36 15.64 -14.89
CA TRP A 170 -3.90 15.79 -14.84
C TRP A 170 -3.41 16.62 -13.65
N TYR A 171 -4.31 17.16 -12.82
CA TYR A 171 -3.97 18.04 -11.69
C TYR A 171 -2.90 17.45 -10.77
N LEU A 172 -3.05 16.18 -10.38
CA LEU A 172 -2.07 15.52 -9.48
C LEU A 172 -0.72 15.29 -10.15
N ALA A 173 -0.67 15.06 -11.46
CA ALA A 173 0.59 14.94 -12.18
C ALA A 173 1.34 16.29 -12.22
N GLU A 174 0.61 17.38 -12.42
CA GLU A 174 1.17 18.74 -12.43
C GLU A 174 1.63 19.18 -11.03
N GLU A 175 0.82 18.95 -10.01
CA GLU A 175 1.09 19.36 -8.63
C GLU A 175 2.18 18.50 -7.97
N MET A 176 2.15 17.18 -8.17
CA MET A 176 2.99 16.24 -7.42
C MET A 176 4.13 15.62 -8.23
N GLY A 177 4.10 15.74 -9.56
CA GLY A 177 5.03 15.04 -10.45
C GLY A 177 6.51 15.35 -10.17
N MET A 178 6.82 16.59 -9.81
CA MET A 178 8.19 17.02 -9.48
C MET A 178 8.72 16.37 -8.19
N LEU A 179 7.84 16.01 -7.25
CA LEU A 179 8.21 15.32 -6.02
C LEU A 179 8.25 13.80 -6.24
N ILE A 180 7.25 13.26 -6.93
CA ILE A 180 7.04 11.81 -7.09
C ILE A 180 8.05 11.17 -8.03
N ILE A 181 8.30 11.75 -9.20
CA ILE A 181 9.14 11.11 -10.23
C ILE A 181 10.57 10.89 -9.71
N PRO A 182 11.25 11.90 -9.10
CA PRO A 182 12.54 11.68 -8.47
C PRO A 182 12.49 10.65 -7.34
N GLY A 183 11.41 10.64 -6.56
CA GLY A 183 11.15 9.62 -5.54
C GLY A 183 11.15 8.20 -6.12
N ILE A 184 10.40 7.97 -7.20
CA ILE A 184 10.34 6.67 -7.89
C ILE A 184 11.73 6.25 -8.40
N VAL A 185 12.47 7.19 -9.01
CA VAL A 185 13.84 6.91 -9.49
C VAL A 185 14.77 6.56 -8.32
N ALA A 186 14.68 7.27 -7.19
CA ALA A 186 15.44 6.97 -5.99
C ALA A 186 15.10 5.58 -5.42
N MET A 187 13.82 5.21 -5.43
CA MET A 187 13.38 3.85 -5.04
C MET A 187 13.94 2.79 -6.00
N GLY A 188 13.96 3.06 -7.30
CA GLY A 188 14.62 2.19 -8.27
C GLY A 188 16.09 1.97 -7.97
N LEU A 189 16.83 3.06 -7.74
CA LEU A 189 18.26 3.01 -7.39
C LEU A 189 18.48 2.18 -6.12
N LEU A 190 17.70 2.47 -5.09
CA LEU A 190 17.77 1.79 -3.81
C LEU A 190 17.47 0.29 -3.96
N GLY A 191 16.44 -0.09 -4.74
CA GLY A 191 16.12 -1.49 -5.04
C GLY A 191 17.26 -2.22 -5.75
N GLY A 192 17.87 -1.60 -6.76
CA GLY A 192 19.01 -2.18 -7.49
C GLY A 192 20.26 -2.34 -6.62
N ILE A 193 20.53 -1.41 -5.71
CA ILE A 193 21.72 -1.42 -4.84
C ILE A 193 21.55 -2.43 -3.69
N MET A 194 20.36 -2.53 -3.11
CA MET A 194 20.09 -3.36 -1.92
C MET A 194 20.23 -4.87 -2.15
N ILE A 195 20.19 -5.33 -3.41
CA ILE A 195 20.40 -6.74 -3.74
C ILE A 195 21.85 -7.12 -3.44
N ARG A 196 22.03 -8.00 -2.46
CA ARG A 196 23.34 -8.58 -2.17
C ARG A 196 23.68 -9.55 -3.30
N ARG A 197 24.93 -9.52 -3.78
CA ARG A 197 25.48 -10.59 -4.64
C ARG A 197 25.59 -11.84 -3.77
N GLY A 198 24.52 -12.60 -3.65
CA GLY A 198 24.52 -13.93 -3.07
C GLY A 198 24.27 -14.94 -4.17
N THR A 199 24.97 -16.06 -4.12
CA THR A 199 24.40 -17.30 -4.67
C THR A 199 22.97 -17.43 -4.12
N PRO A 200 21.97 -17.77 -4.96
CA PRO A 200 20.70 -18.25 -4.45
C PRO A 200 21.06 -19.27 -3.38
N GLU A 201 20.53 -19.13 -2.17
CA GLU A 201 20.58 -20.28 -1.28
C GLU A 201 19.93 -21.41 -2.08
N ILE A 202 20.68 -22.50 -2.29
CA ILE A 202 20.08 -23.80 -2.51
C ILE A 202 19.43 -24.05 -1.15
N ASP A 203 18.28 -23.43 -0.94
CA ASP A 203 17.37 -23.88 0.07
C ASP A 203 17.01 -25.28 -0.43
N ASP A 204 17.28 -26.31 0.38
CA ASP A 204 16.81 -27.67 0.12
C ASP A 204 15.27 -27.72 -0.01
N ASP A 205 14.60 -26.60 0.26
CA ASP A 205 13.32 -26.17 -0.30
C ASP A 205 13.37 -25.84 -1.80
N VAL A 206 13.90 -26.77 -2.61
CA VAL A 206 13.23 -27.10 -3.87
C VAL A 206 11.90 -27.77 -3.51
N HIS A 207 11.06 -27.07 -2.72
CA HIS A 207 9.66 -27.19 -2.89
C HIS A 207 9.43 -26.84 -4.35
N HIS A 208 9.11 -27.88 -5.12
CA HIS A 208 8.18 -27.72 -6.22
C HIS A 208 7.28 -26.54 -5.86
N GLN A 209 7.35 -25.46 -6.63
CA GLN A 209 6.29 -24.47 -6.61
C GLN A 209 5.06 -25.27 -7.01
N GLU A 210 4.41 -25.90 -6.03
CA GLU A 210 3.14 -26.56 -6.20
C GLU A 210 2.27 -25.46 -6.75
N THR A 211 1.83 -25.66 -7.98
CA THR A 211 0.99 -24.71 -8.68
C THR A 211 -0.17 -24.42 -7.75
N GLU A 212 -0.20 -23.18 -7.28
CA GLU A 212 -1.12 -22.71 -6.27
C GLU A 212 -2.53 -23.21 -6.54
N SER A 213 -3.16 -23.82 -5.54
CA SER A 213 -4.47 -24.42 -5.76
C SER A 213 -5.51 -23.33 -6.01
N TYR A 214 -6.55 -23.65 -6.80
CA TYR A 214 -7.67 -22.73 -6.98
C TYR A 214 -8.34 -22.38 -5.63
N SER A 215 -8.35 -23.34 -4.70
CA SER A 215 -8.84 -23.12 -3.33
C SER A 215 -8.01 -22.10 -2.56
N GLU A 216 -6.68 -22.08 -2.74
CA GLU A 216 -5.79 -21.11 -2.09
C GLU A 216 -5.93 -19.71 -2.70
N ILE A 217 -6.18 -19.62 -4.00
CA ILE A 217 -6.51 -18.38 -4.70
C ILE A 217 -7.84 -17.81 -4.17
N LEU A 218 -8.87 -18.65 -4.04
CA LEU A 218 -10.16 -18.25 -3.51
C LEU A 218 -10.06 -17.78 -2.05
N LEU A 219 -9.38 -18.55 -1.19
CA LEU A 219 -9.21 -18.20 0.23
C LEU A 219 -8.52 -16.86 0.42
N ARG A 220 -7.46 -16.57 -0.36
CA ARG A 220 -6.76 -15.27 -0.27
C ARG A 220 -7.59 -14.12 -0.80
N SER A 221 -8.33 -14.31 -1.89
CA SER A 221 -9.24 -13.28 -2.39
C SER A 221 -10.31 -12.95 -1.34
N ALA A 222 -10.83 -13.96 -0.63
CA ALA A 222 -11.74 -13.76 0.50
C ALA A 222 -11.08 -13.03 1.68
N LYS A 223 -9.82 -13.34 2.01
CA LYS A 223 -9.06 -12.58 3.02
C LYS A 223 -8.91 -11.11 2.65
N VAL A 224 -8.55 -10.82 1.40
CA VAL A 224 -8.46 -9.44 0.88
C VAL A 224 -9.82 -8.73 0.99
N PHE A 225 -10.92 -9.40 0.67
CA PHE A 225 -12.27 -8.84 0.86
C PHE A 225 -12.54 -8.45 2.31
N VAL A 226 -12.25 -9.34 3.27
CA VAL A 226 -12.41 -9.06 4.71
C VAL A 226 -11.51 -7.90 5.15
N PHE A 227 -10.29 -7.83 4.62
CA PHE A 227 -9.35 -6.77 4.90
C PHE A 227 -9.85 -5.40 4.45
N ILE A 228 -10.34 -5.29 3.21
CA ILE A 228 -10.87 -4.02 2.67
C ILE A 228 -12.13 -3.62 3.43
N LEU A 229 -13.02 -4.58 3.73
CA LEU A 229 -14.19 -4.34 4.56
C LEU A 229 -13.81 -3.78 5.93
N ALA A 230 -12.75 -4.31 6.55
CA ALA A 230 -12.22 -3.81 7.81
C ALA A 230 -11.74 -2.37 7.72
N LEU A 231 -11.02 -2.01 6.65
CA LEU A 231 -10.55 -0.65 6.42
C LEU A 231 -11.71 0.35 6.26
N GLU A 232 -12.78 -0.03 5.56
CA GLU A 232 -13.99 0.82 5.42
C GLU A 232 -14.66 1.09 6.77
N PHE A 233 -14.80 0.07 7.63
CA PHE A 233 -15.30 0.25 9.00
C PHE A 233 -14.37 1.11 9.84
N LEU A 234 -13.06 0.89 9.75
CA LEU A 234 -12.06 1.65 10.47
C LEU A 234 -12.13 3.13 10.07
N GLY A 235 -12.16 3.40 8.77
CA GLY A 235 -12.24 4.74 8.25
C GLY A 235 -13.52 5.47 8.66
N ALA A 236 -14.67 4.80 8.58
CA ALA A 236 -15.92 5.34 9.09
C ALA A 236 -15.87 5.64 10.59
N GLY A 237 -15.28 4.74 11.38
CA GLY A 237 -15.17 4.88 12.84
C GLY A 237 -14.26 6.02 13.29
N PHE A 238 -13.18 6.30 12.55
CA PHE A 238 -12.26 7.40 12.87
C PHE A 238 -12.69 8.75 12.27
N LYS A 239 -13.56 8.76 11.27
CA LYS A 239 -14.00 9.99 10.58
C LYS A 239 -14.43 11.13 11.54
N PRO A 240 -15.24 10.93 12.59
CA PRO A 240 -15.63 12.02 13.49
C PRO A 240 -14.49 12.67 14.27
N VAL A 241 -13.42 11.91 14.54
CA VAL A 241 -12.21 12.45 15.19
C VAL A 241 -11.38 13.23 14.17
N ILE A 242 -11.26 12.71 12.95
CA ILE A 242 -10.52 13.38 11.88
C ILE A 242 -11.16 14.74 11.56
N ASP A 243 -12.48 14.74 11.34
CA ASP A 243 -13.23 15.96 11.00
C ASP A 243 -13.14 17.03 12.10
N LYS A 244 -13.08 16.62 13.38
CA LYS A 244 -13.08 17.54 14.51
C LYS A 244 -11.70 18.08 14.86
N TYR A 245 -10.64 17.28 14.72
CA TYR A 245 -9.32 17.61 15.28
C TYR A 245 -8.23 17.81 14.22
N LEU A 246 -8.30 17.14 13.06
CA LEU A 246 -7.22 17.17 12.07
C LEU A 246 -7.38 18.29 11.03
N ILE A 247 -8.60 18.65 10.63
CA ILE A 247 -8.86 19.66 9.57
C ILE A 247 -8.33 21.07 9.93
N HIS A 248 -8.08 21.35 11.21
CA HIS A 248 -7.61 22.66 11.69
C HIS A 248 -6.09 22.74 11.94
N LEU A 249 -5.35 21.65 11.73
CA LEU A 249 -3.92 21.62 12.01
C LEU A 249 -3.11 22.21 10.84
N ASP A 250 -2.01 22.89 11.19
CA ASP A 250 -1.04 23.38 10.22
C ASP A 250 -0.35 22.21 9.49
N SER A 251 -0.01 22.38 8.22
CA SER A 251 0.59 21.32 7.39
C SER A 251 1.91 20.78 7.92
N LYS A 252 2.69 21.58 8.66
CA LYS A 252 3.94 21.10 9.31
C LYS A 252 3.65 20.10 10.42
N VAL A 253 2.49 20.22 11.07
CA VAL A 253 2.05 19.31 12.14
C VAL A 253 1.29 18.13 11.54
N LEU A 254 0.49 18.37 10.50
CA LEU A 254 -0.29 17.33 9.83
C LEU A 254 0.61 16.32 9.11
N TYR A 255 1.67 16.77 8.44
CA TYR A 255 2.61 15.92 7.72
C TYR A 255 3.15 14.71 8.55
N PRO A 256 3.73 14.90 9.75
CA PRO A 256 4.17 13.78 10.58
C PRO A 256 3.00 13.03 11.24
N ILE A 257 1.87 13.70 11.52
CA ILE A 257 0.67 13.01 12.02
C ILE A 257 0.14 12.02 10.98
N ASN A 258 0.34 12.30 9.70
CA ASN A 258 -0.04 11.40 8.61
C ASN A 258 0.74 10.08 8.60
N MET A 259 1.71 9.87 9.51
CA MET A 259 2.19 8.53 9.84
C MET A 259 1.09 7.59 10.33
N LEU A 260 -0.03 8.13 10.85
CA LEU A 260 -1.24 7.35 11.13
C LEU A 260 -1.77 6.62 9.89
N SER A 261 -1.47 7.12 8.69
CA SER A 261 -1.80 6.50 7.40
C SER A 261 -1.09 5.16 7.16
N ALA A 262 -0.04 4.85 7.92
CA ALA A 262 0.53 3.50 7.91
C ALA A 262 -0.49 2.45 8.40
N VAL A 263 -1.45 2.87 9.23
CA VAL A 263 -2.45 1.99 9.83
C VAL A 263 -3.86 2.27 9.34
N LEU A 264 -4.20 3.55 9.20
CA LEU A 264 -5.45 4.02 8.62
C LEU A 264 -5.26 4.10 7.11
N ASP A 265 -6.16 3.48 6.34
CA ASP A 265 -6.07 3.49 4.88
C ASP A 265 -5.90 4.92 4.33
N ASN A 266 -4.91 5.11 3.45
CA ASN A 266 -4.55 6.42 2.90
C ASN A 266 -5.75 7.15 2.28
N ALA A 267 -6.62 6.44 1.57
CA ALA A 267 -7.77 7.04 0.90
C ALA A 267 -8.79 7.58 1.91
N THR A 268 -8.93 6.92 3.05
CA THR A 268 -9.75 7.40 4.17
C THR A 268 -9.24 8.73 4.73
N LEU A 269 -7.94 8.82 5.04
CA LEU A 269 -7.37 10.06 5.57
C LEU A 269 -7.41 11.18 4.53
N ALA A 270 -7.13 10.89 3.26
CA ALA A 270 -7.28 11.87 2.19
C ALA A 270 -8.72 12.40 2.09
N ALA A 271 -9.74 11.53 2.19
CA ALA A 271 -11.14 11.95 2.16
C ALA A 271 -11.53 12.88 3.32
N ALA A 272 -10.84 12.78 4.45
CA ALA A 272 -11.14 13.56 5.65
C ALA A 272 -10.28 14.82 5.76
N GLU A 273 -9.02 14.78 5.32
CA GLU A 273 -8.07 15.88 5.42
C GLU A 273 -8.15 16.85 4.24
N ILE A 274 -8.46 16.39 3.03
CA ILE A 274 -8.43 17.24 1.82
C ILE A 274 -9.68 18.11 1.69
N SER A 275 -9.46 19.42 1.48
CA SER A 275 -10.51 20.43 1.36
C SER A 275 -10.15 21.54 0.38
N HIS A 276 -11.15 22.11 -0.31
CA HIS A 276 -10.99 23.27 -1.21
C HIS A 276 -10.43 24.53 -0.54
N LYS A 277 -10.39 24.60 0.79
CA LYS A 277 -9.84 25.73 1.53
C LYS A 277 -8.31 25.70 1.63
N MET A 278 -7.69 24.60 1.21
CA MET A 278 -6.25 24.39 1.28
C MET A 278 -5.57 24.92 0.03
N ASN A 279 -4.36 25.45 0.19
CA ASN A 279 -3.51 25.78 -0.94
C ASN A 279 -2.74 24.55 -1.47
N SER A 280 -2.17 24.68 -2.66
CA SER A 280 -1.36 23.66 -3.34
C SER A 280 -0.28 23.05 -2.43
N THR A 281 0.50 23.87 -1.72
CA THR A 281 1.56 23.39 -0.81
C THR A 281 1.03 22.56 0.34
N GLN A 282 -0.12 22.94 0.92
CA GLN A 282 -0.76 22.18 1.99
C GLN A 282 -1.25 20.82 1.49
N ILE A 283 -1.89 20.81 0.32
CA ILE A 283 -2.35 19.58 -0.34
C ILE A 283 -1.15 18.68 -0.65
N GLY A 284 -0.09 19.21 -1.26
CA GLY A 284 1.10 18.45 -1.58
C GLY A 284 1.79 17.85 -0.36
N ALA A 285 1.87 18.60 0.74
CA ALA A 285 2.39 18.10 2.01
C ALA A 285 1.53 16.95 2.55
N ILE A 286 0.21 17.14 2.66
CA ILE A 286 -0.71 16.10 3.15
C ILE A 286 -0.54 14.83 2.33
N LEU A 287 -0.60 14.95 0.99
CA LEU A 287 -0.49 13.82 0.08
C LEU A 287 0.85 13.10 0.22
N MET A 288 1.98 13.82 0.24
CA MET A 288 3.29 13.19 0.45
C MET A 288 3.36 12.47 1.80
N GLY A 289 2.79 13.06 2.86
CA GLY A 289 2.73 12.44 4.18
C GLY A 289 1.93 11.14 4.18
N LEU A 290 0.76 11.14 3.54
CA LEU A 290 -0.09 9.95 3.40
C LEU A 290 0.58 8.86 2.56
N LEU A 291 1.12 9.22 1.38
CA LEU A 291 1.70 8.26 0.42
C LEU A 291 2.92 7.54 1.00
N ILE A 292 3.85 8.28 1.63
CA ILE A 292 5.04 7.71 2.24
C ILE A 292 4.64 6.86 3.45
N SER A 293 3.76 7.38 4.31
CA SER A 293 3.36 6.66 5.52
C SER A 293 2.61 5.37 5.19
N GLY A 294 1.76 5.40 4.17
CA GLY A 294 1.03 4.22 3.69
C GLY A 294 1.94 3.09 3.21
N GLY A 295 3.18 3.39 2.80
CA GLY A 295 4.18 2.37 2.45
C GLY A 295 4.80 1.65 3.66
N MET A 296 4.73 2.24 4.86
CA MET A 296 5.47 1.76 6.04
C MET A 296 4.96 0.40 6.56
N LEU A 297 3.66 0.16 6.48
CA LEU A 297 3.00 -1.05 6.98
C LEU A 297 2.03 -1.61 5.94
N ILE A 298 1.68 -2.89 6.09
CA ILE A 298 0.79 -3.59 5.15
C ILE A 298 -0.58 -2.90 4.99
N PRO A 299 -1.27 -2.43 6.05
CA PRO A 299 -2.60 -1.85 5.90
C PRO A 299 -2.64 -0.50 5.21
N GLY A 300 -1.53 0.24 5.20
CA GLY A 300 -1.51 1.62 4.73
C GLY A 300 -1.77 1.78 3.23
N ASN A 301 -1.50 0.76 2.40
CA ASN A 301 -1.78 0.85 0.97
C ASN A 301 -2.08 -0.50 0.30
N ILE A 302 -2.95 -0.48 -0.70
CA ILE A 302 -3.40 -1.63 -1.52
C ILE A 302 -2.25 -2.49 -2.11
N PRO A 303 -1.21 -1.92 -2.78
CA PRO A 303 -0.08 -2.71 -3.27
C PRO A 303 0.62 -3.51 -2.16
N ASN A 304 0.65 -3.00 -0.93
CA ASN A 304 1.25 -3.71 0.20
C ASN A 304 0.40 -4.91 0.61
N ILE A 305 -0.92 -4.72 0.70
CA ILE A 305 -1.89 -5.77 1.05
C ILE A 305 -1.78 -6.94 0.06
N ILE A 306 -1.76 -6.63 -1.24
CA ILE A 306 -1.67 -7.63 -2.30
C ILE A 306 -0.34 -8.38 -2.23
N SER A 307 0.76 -7.62 -2.09
CA SER A 307 2.10 -8.19 -2.12
C SER A 307 2.41 -9.04 -0.91
N ALA A 308 2.05 -8.57 0.29
CA ALA A 308 2.24 -9.30 1.51
C ALA A 308 1.41 -10.59 1.55
N ASN A 309 0.14 -10.53 1.13
CA ASN A 309 -0.73 -11.71 1.11
C ASN A 309 -0.22 -12.79 0.16
N LYS A 310 0.20 -12.44 -1.05
CA LYS A 310 0.63 -13.46 -2.01
C LYS A 310 2.04 -13.99 -1.72
N LEU A 311 2.97 -13.14 -1.30
CA LEU A 311 4.32 -13.58 -0.96
C LEU A 311 4.44 -14.13 0.47
N LYS A 312 3.32 -14.18 1.23
CA LYS A 312 3.26 -14.63 2.62
C LYS A 312 4.26 -13.88 3.52
N ILE A 313 4.33 -12.56 3.34
CA ILE A 313 5.17 -11.65 4.12
C ILE A 313 4.42 -11.29 5.40
N SER A 314 5.05 -11.50 6.55
CA SER A 314 4.47 -11.16 7.85
C SER A 314 4.45 -9.64 8.08
N SER A 315 3.60 -9.16 9.00
CA SER A 315 3.57 -7.73 9.35
C SER A 315 4.90 -7.28 9.95
N GLN A 316 5.56 -8.15 10.72
CA GLN A 316 6.89 -7.90 11.27
C GLN A 316 7.97 -7.84 10.16
N GLU A 317 7.95 -8.78 9.21
CA GLU A 317 8.89 -8.79 8.07
C GLU A 317 8.75 -7.51 7.22
N TRP A 318 7.51 -7.07 6.97
CA TRP A 318 7.24 -5.83 6.25
C TRP A 318 7.74 -4.62 7.04
N ALA A 319 7.31 -4.48 8.28
CA ALA A 319 7.60 -3.31 9.11
C ALA A 319 9.11 -3.12 9.35
N TRP A 320 9.88 -4.21 9.42
CA TRP A 320 11.34 -4.16 9.54
C TRP A 320 12.03 -3.43 8.39
N HIS A 321 11.43 -3.43 7.19
CA HIS A 321 11.95 -2.75 6.01
C HIS A 321 11.17 -1.47 5.69
N GLY A 322 9.85 -1.51 5.81
CA GLY A 322 8.94 -0.42 5.47
C GLY A 322 9.03 0.76 6.42
N MET A 323 9.05 0.53 7.75
CA MET A 323 9.11 1.65 8.71
C MET A 323 10.42 2.45 8.60
N PRO A 324 11.63 1.84 8.60
CA PRO A 324 12.86 2.63 8.50
C PRO A 324 12.94 3.43 7.20
N LEU A 325 12.56 2.81 6.08
CA LEU A 325 12.53 3.46 4.77
C LEU A 325 11.55 4.63 4.74
N GLY A 326 10.32 4.41 5.21
CA GLY A 326 9.31 5.47 5.29
C GLY A 326 9.76 6.62 6.20
N LEU A 327 10.39 6.34 7.35
CA LEU A 327 10.86 7.39 8.27
C LEU A 327 11.95 8.25 7.63
N VAL A 328 12.88 7.62 6.90
CA VAL A 328 13.90 8.35 6.12
C VAL A 328 13.24 9.21 5.05
N MET A 329 12.26 8.67 4.32
CA MET A 329 11.53 9.44 3.31
C MET A 329 10.74 10.61 3.92
N ILE A 330 10.01 10.39 5.01
CA ILE A 330 9.31 11.46 5.76
C ILE A 330 10.28 12.58 6.12
N ALA A 331 11.46 12.25 6.66
CA ALA A 331 12.46 13.26 7.02
C ALA A 331 12.98 14.02 5.80
N ILE A 332 13.32 13.32 4.71
CA ILE A 332 13.82 13.94 3.46
C ILE A 332 12.77 14.89 2.87
N TYR A 333 11.54 14.43 2.70
CA TYR A 333 10.48 15.24 2.10
C TYR A 333 10.02 16.36 3.03
N TYR A 334 10.08 16.19 4.35
CA TYR A 334 9.85 17.29 5.28
C TYR A 334 10.85 18.43 5.05
N LEU A 335 12.15 18.12 4.84
CA LEU A 335 13.15 19.14 4.51
C LEU A 335 12.87 19.79 3.15
N VAL A 336 12.53 19.00 2.13
CA VAL A 336 12.21 19.51 0.79
C VAL A 336 10.98 20.41 0.78
N LEU A 337 9.95 20.10 1.58
CA LEU A 337 8.67 20.83 1.55
C LEU A 337 8.64 22.07 2.44
N PHE A 338 9.41 22.09 3.53
CA PHE A 338 9.28 23.12 4.57
C PHE A 338 10.56 23.91 4.86
N VAL A 339 11.70 23.54 4.27
CA VAL A 339 13.00 24.17 4.52
C VAL A 339 13.65 24.70 3.24
N ILE A 340 13.61 23.92 2.16
CA ILE A 340 14.12 24.28 0.83
C ILE A 340 13.04 25.05 0.07
#